data_AF-M4PTY9-F1
#
_entry.id   AF-M4PTY9-F1
#
_cell.length_a   1.000
_cell.length_b   1.000
_cell.length_c   1.000
_cell.angle_alpha   90.00
_cell.angle_beta   90.00
_cell.angle_gamma   90.00
#
_symmetry.space_group_name_H-M   'P 1'
#
loop_
_entity.id
_entity.type
_entity.pdbx_description
1 polymer ?
#
loop_
_entity_poly.entity_id
_entity_poly.type
_entity_poly.pdbx_seq_one_letter_code
_entity_poly.pdbx_strand_id
1 'polypeptide(L)'
;AKAVAAATNTLIETADGVLSGRNSPEQLIVASNDVAASTAQLVAASRVRAVGGIASRTQEGLETASKAVGAACRALVRQVQALLRPSAEDAVDYSKLGAHEFKVREMEQQVEILQLENALSAARSRLGEMRKISYQEE
;
A
#
# COMPACT_ATOMS: atom_id res chain seq x y z
N ALA A 1 9.55 19.11 0.85
CA ALA A 1 10.60 18.57 1.75
C ALA A 1 10.02 18.07 3.07
N LYS A 2 9.28 18.91 3.81
CA LYS A 2 8.61 18.52 5.06
C LYS A 2 7.73 17.26 4.93
N ALA A 3 6.96 17.15 3.86
CA ALA A 3 6.14 15.96 3.57
C ALA A 3 6.96 14.67 3.45
N VAL A 4 8.13 14.70 2.80
CA VAL A 4 9.01 13.53 2.68
C VAL A 4 9.56 13.11 4.05
N ALA A 5 9.97 14.08 4.87
CA ALA A 5 10.46 13.81 6.22
C ALA A 5 9.36 13.18 7.10
N ALA A 6 8.14 13.73 7.05
CA ALA A 6 7.00 13.17 7.77
C ALA A 6 6.66 11.75 7.31
N ALA A 7 6.53 11.51 6.00
CA ALA A 7 6.25 10.19 5.44
C ALA A 7 7.32 9.16 5.82
N THR A 8 8.60 9.56 5.84
CA THR A 8 9.71 8.68 6.24
C THR A 8 9.64 8.33 7.72
N ASN A 9 9.32 9.30 8.58
CA ASN A 9 9.14 9.05 10.01
C ASN A 9 7.97 8.08 10.26
N THR A 10 6.83 8.32 9.60
CA THR A 10 5.67 7.41 9.64
C THR A 10 6.04 6.00 9.17
N LEU A 11 6.86 5.87 8.11
CA LEU A 11 7.31 4.56 7.63
C LEU A 11 8.15 3.82 8.69
N ILE A 12 9.06 4.52 9.38
CA ILE A 12 9.89 3.94 10.43
C ILE A 12 9.04 3.51 11.63
N GLU A 13 8.16 4.39 12.12
CA GLU A 13 7.24 4.09 13.22
C GLU A 13 6.29 2.92 12.87
N THR A 14 5.86 2.87 11.61
CA THR A 14 5.02 1.77 11.12
C THR A 14 5.79 0.46 11.11
N ALA A 15 7.03 0.47 10.63
CA ALA A 15 7.88 -0.71 10.60
C ALA A 15 8.17 -1.25 12.01
N ASP A 16 8.49 -0.38 12.97
CA ASP A 16 8.64 -0.76 14.38
C ASP A 16 7.32 -1.33 14.95
N GLY A 17 6.19 -0.71 14.61
CA GLY A 17 4.87 -1.20 14.97
C GLY A 17 4.59 -2.60 14.42
N VAL A 18 5.01 -2.91 13.19
CA VAL A 18 4.82 -4.25 12.59
C VAL A 18 5.70 -5.28 13.29
N LEU A 19 6.97 -4.96 13.55
CA LEU A 19 7.89 -5.85 14.26
C LEU A 19 7.44 -6.13 15.70
N SER A 20 6.80 -5.15 16.35
CA SER A 20 6.25 -5.28 17.70
C SER A 20 4.82 -5.84 17.74
N GLY A 21 4.22 -6.17 16.59
CA GLY A 21 2.85 -6.69 16.49
C GLY A 21 1.74 -5.66 16.76
N ARG A 22 2.08 -4.38 16.88
CA ARG A 22 1.12 -3.26 17.06
C ARG A 22 0.45 -2.83 15.76
N ASN A 23 1.12 -3.03 14.64
CA ASN A 23 0.65 -2.64 13.30
C ASN A 23 0.57 -3.85 12.36
N SER A 24 -0.33 -3.78 11.39
CA SER A 24 -0.47 -4.78 10.34
C SER A 24 0.55 -4.55 9.22
N PRO A 25 1.00 -5.61 8.51
CA PRO A 25 1.90 -5.44 7.37
C PRO A 25 1.32 -4.59 6.24
N GLU A 26 -0.01 -4.54 6.08
CA GLU A 26 -0.68 -3.66 5.11
C GLU A 26 -0.43 -2.18 5.40
N GLN A 27 -0.29 -1.78 6.67
CA GLN A 27 0.07 -0.41 7.02
C GLN A 27 1.46 -0.04 6.47
N LEU A 28 2.39 -0.99 6.45
CA LEU A 28 3.73 -0.80 5.88
C LEU A 28 3.67 -0.56 4.37
N ILE A 29 2.73 -1.20 3.67
CA ILE A 29 2.48 -0.97 2.24
C ILE A 29 2.01 0.48 2.02
N VAL A 30 1.05 0.94 2.82
CA VAL A 30 0.50 2.30 2.70
C VAL A 30 1.58 3.35 3.00
N ALA A 31 2.30 3.22 4.10
CA ALA A 31 3.37 4.14 4.48
C ALA A 31 4.49 4.18 3.42
N SER A 32 4.87 3.02 2.85
CA SER A 32 5.88 2.97 1.80
C SER A 32 5.43 3.66 0.50
N ASN A 33 4.14 3.59 0.15
CA ASN A 33 3.61 4.28 -1.02
C ASN A 33 3.58 5.80 -0.81
N ASP A 34 3.29 6.26 0.42
CA ASP A 34 3.30 7.67 0.77
C ASP A 34 4.71 8.30 0.69
N VAL A 35 5.75 7.57 1.11
CA VAL A 35 7.16 7.99 0.90
C VAL A 35 7.48 8.15 -0.59
N ALA A 36 7.06 7.19 -1.42
CA ALA A 36 7.29 7.27 -2.87
C ALA A 36 6.54 8.46 -3.50
N ALA A 37 5.28 8.69 -3.11
CA ALA A 37 4.45 9.78 -3.61
C ALA A 37 5.00 11.16 -3.20
N SER A 38 5.28 11.36 -1.91
CA SER A 38 5.84 12.62 -1.38
C SER A 38 7.21 12.94 -1.98
N THR A 39 8.03 11.92 -2.25
CA THR A 39 9.33 12.10 -2.92
C THR A 39 9.15 12.50 -4.39
N ALA A 40 8.20 11.90 -5.10
CA ALA A 40 7.89 12.29 -6.48
C ALA A 40 7.33 13.72 -6.57
N GLN A 41 6.44 14.09 -5.65
CA GLN A 41 5.90 15.45 -5.53
C GLN A 41 7.02 16.46 -5.25
N LEU A 42 7.98 16.14 -4.38
CA LEU A 42 9.15 16.99 -4.14
C LEU A 42 9.94 17.24 -5.42
N VAL A 43 10.22 16.18 -6.19
CA VAL A 43 10.96 16.32 -7.45
C VAL A 43 10.17 17.15 -8.46
N ALA A 44 8.86 16.94 -8.58
CA ALA A 44 8.00 17.74 -9.45
C ALA A 44 8.02 19.23 -9.05
N ALA A 45 7.89 19.53 -7.75
CA ALA A 45 7.95 20.89 -7.25
C ALA A 45 9.34 21.54 -7.48
N SER A 46 10.42 20.76 -7.35
CA SER A 46 11.78 21.24 -7.64
C SER A 46 11.97 21.57 -9.12
N ARG A 47 11.35 20.82 -10.05
CA ARG A 47 11.38 21.13 -11.49
C ARG A 47 10.81 22.52 -11.78
N VAL A 48 9.68 22.87 -11.15
CA VAL A 48 9.00 24.16 -11.36
C VAL A 48 9.87 25.34 -10.91
N ARG A 49 10.75 25.13 -9.92
CA ARG A 49 11.63 26.18 -9.37
C ARG A 49 12.99 26.28 -10.06
N ALA A 50 13.35 25.35 -10.95
CA ALA A 50 14.60 25.42 -11.71
C ALA A 50 14.50 26.51 -12.78
N VAL A 51 15.06 27.68 -12.49
CA VAL A 51 15.07 28.87 -13.36
C VAL A 51 15.64 28.52 -14.75
N GLY A 52 14.82 28.71 -15.79
CA GLY A 52 15.25 28.67 -17.20
C GLY A 52 15.10 27.34 -17.94
N GLY A 53 14.51 26.29 -17.36
CA GLY A 53 14.25 25.03 -18.08
C GLY A 53 15.50 24.23 -18.45
N ILE A 54 16.68 24.66 -17.98
CA ILE A 54 17.94 23.94 -18.17
C ILE A 54 18.02 22.84 -17.10
N ALA A 55 18.15 21.59 -17.53
CA ALA A 55 18.40 20.47 -16.63
C ALA A 55 19.76 20.67 -15.92
N SER A 56 19.72 21.22 -14.70
CA SER A 56 20.89 21.31 -13.85
C SER A 56 21.35 19.90 -13.44
N ARG A 57 22.66 19.67 -13.32
CA ARG A 57 23.23 18.43 -12.77
C ARG A 57 22.60 18.05 -11.42
N THR A 58 22.24 19.05 -10.60
CA THR A 58 21.56 18.84 -9.32
C THR A 58 20.14 18.28 -9.49
N GLN A 59 19.42 18.74 -10.53
CA GLN A 59 18.08 18.27 -10.85
C GLN A 59 18.11 16.83 -11.38
N GLU A 60 19.06 16.51 -12.25
CA GLU A 60 19.27 15.15 -12.74
C GLU A 60 19.63 14.17 -11.60
N GLY A 61 20.50 14.60 -10.67
CA GLY A 61 20.82 13.83 -9.47
C GLY A 61 19.59 13.59 -8.59
N LEU A 62 18.75 14.61 -8.39
CA LEU A 62 17.52 14.50 -7.61
C LEU A 62 16.52 13.52 -8.25
N GLU A 63 16.37 13.56 -9.58
CA GLU A 63 15.51 12.62 -10.31
C GLU A 63 16.00 11.18 -10.21
N THR A 64 17.30 10.97 -10.31
CA THR A 64 17.92 9.64 -10.15
C THR A 64 17.70 9.10 -8.75
N ALA A 65 17.92 9.93 -7.72
CA ALA A 65 17.65 9.58 -6.33
C ALA A 65 16.16 9.24 -6.10
N SER A 66 15.25 10.05 -6.64
CA SER A 66 13.79 9.80 -6.53
C SER A 66 13.37 8.49 -7.21
N LYS A 67 13.93 8.17 -8.38
CA LYS A 67 13.71 6.88 -9.04
C LYS A 67 14.19 5.71 -8.18
N ALA A 68 15.37 5.84 -7.55
CA ALA A 68 15.90 4.83 -6.65
C ALA A 68 15.01 4.62 -5.41
N VAL A 69 14.52 5.71 -4.78
CA VAL A 69 13.54 5.64 -3.68
C VAL A 69 12.28 4.91 -4.13
N GLY A 70 11.69 5.30 -5.27
CA GLY A 70 10.51 4.64 -5.80
C GLY A 70 10.73 3.14 -6.08
N ALA A 71 11.92 2.75 -6.56
CA ALA A 71 12.26 1.35 -6.77
C ALA A 71 12.37 0.57 -5.45
N ALA A 72 12.99 1.16 -4.42
CA ALA A 72 13.10 0.56 -3.09
C ALA A 72 11.72 0.38 -2.44
N CYS A 73 10.86 1.41 -2.48
CA CYS A 73 9.48 1.32 -1.99
C CYS A 73 8.69 0.21 -2.70
N ARG A 74 8.79 0.11 -4.03
CA ARG A 74 8.15 -0.99 -4.78
C ARG A 74 8.69 -2.36 -4.39
N ALA A 75 9.99 -2.48 -4.14
CA ALA A 75 10.59 -3.73 -3.68
C ALA A 75 10.07 -4.14 -2.31
N LEU A 76 9.98 -3.19 -1.37
CA LEU A 76 9.41 -3.41 -0.04
C LEU A 76 7.95 -3.87 -0.13
N VAL A 77 7.11 -3.16 -0.90
CA VAL A 77 5.70 -3.54 -1.08
C VAL A 77 5.56 -4.97 -1.62
N ARG A 78 6.37 -5.35 -2.62
CA ARG A 78 6.36 -6.72 -3.15
C ARG A 78 6.73 -7.76 -2.10
N GLN A 79 7.74 -7.49 -1.27
CA GLN A 79 8.15 -8.41 -0.20
C GLN A 79 7.03 -8.57 0.83
N VAL A 80 6.42 -7.46 1.28
CA VAL A 80 5.32 -7.52 2.24
C VAL A 80 4.11 -8.27 1.66
N GLN A 81 3.75 -8.03 0.41
CA GLN A 81 2.68 -8.76 -0.26
C GLN A 81 2.96 -10.25 -0.40
N ALA A 82 4.23 -10.65 -0.58
CA ALA A 82 4.61 -12.06 -0.62
C ALA A 82 4.42 -12.72 0.75
N LEU A 83 4.67 -12.01 1.84
CA LEU A 83 4.43 -12.50 3.21
C LEU A 83 2.94 -12.64 3.55
N LEU A 84 2.10 -11.79 2.95
CA LEU A 84 0.64 -11.81 3.17
C LEU A 84 -0.09 -12.86 2.32
N ARG A 85 0.58 -13.50 1.36
CA ARG A 85 -0.07 -14.54 0.56
C ARG A 85 -0.33 -15.77 1.43
N PRO A 86 -1.55 -16.34 1.39
CA PRO A 86 -1.82 -17.59 2.08
C PRO A 86 -0.89 -18.68 1.55
N SER A 87 -0.34 -19.49 2.45
CA SER A 87 0.56 -20.58 2.08
C SER A 87 -0.22 -21.66 1.34
N ALA A 88 0.39 -22.29 0.34
CA ALA A 88 -0.22 -23.43 -0.36
C ALA A 88 -0.40 -24.65 0.57
N GLU A 89 0.27 -24.65 1.72
CA GLU A 89 0.18 -25.70 2.75
C GLU A 89 -1.17 -25.72 3.49
N ASP A 90 -1.97 -24.64 3.43
CA ASP A 90 -3.30 -24.56 4.03
C ASP A 90 -4.42 -25.05 3.08
N ALA A 91 -4.06 -25.67 1.96
CA ALA A 91 -5.03 -26.12 0.97
C ALA A 91 -5.90 -27.27 1.51
N VAL A 92 -7.19 -27.00 1.70
CA VAL A 92 -8.17 -28.00 2.09
C VAL A 92 -8.41 -28.97 0.93
N ASP A 93 -8.24 -30.27 1.18
CA ASP A 93 -8.55 -31.31 0.19
C ASP A 93 -10.05 -31.62 0.16
N TYR A 94 -10.77 -30.87 -0.66
CA TYR A 94 -12.22 -31.01 -0.80
C TYR A 94 -12.66 -32.35 -1.43
N SER A 95 -11.75 -33.10 -2.06
CA SER A 95 -12.09 -34.39 -2.70
C SER A 95 -12.38 -35.51 -1.69
N LYS A 96 -11.99 -35.31 -0.42
CA LYS A 96 -12.19 -36.26 0.68
C LYS A 96 -13.52 -36.06 1.42
N LEU A 97 -14.28 -35.02 1.09
CA LEU A 97 -15.54 -34.69 1.74
C LEU A 97 -16.70 -35.50 1.15
N GLY A 98 -17.66 -35.88 2.00
CA GLY A 98 -18.93 -36.43 1.52
C GLY A 98 -19.75 -35.38 0.77
N ALA A 99 -20.62 -35.80 -0.15
CA ALA A 99 -21.37 -34.88 -1.02
C ALA A 99 -22.18 -33.80 -0.27
N HIS A 100 -22.77 -34.15 0.88
CA HIS A 100 -23.50 -33.19 1.71
C HIS A 100 -22.56 -32.18 2.39
N GLU A 101 -21.48 -32.66 3.00
CA GLU A 101 -20.48 -31.80 3.67
C GLU A 101 -19.79 -30.86 2.68
N PHE A 102 -19.45 -31.37 1.49
CA PHE A 102 -18.94 -30.55 0.39
C PHE A 102 -19.93 -29.43 0.05
N LYS A 103 -21.22 -29.74 -0.08
CA LYS A 103 -22.23 -28.73 -0.43
C LYS A 103 -22.40 -27.67 0.65
N VAL A 104 -22.34 -28.07 1.93
CA VAL A 104 -22.38 -27.14 3.06
C VAL A 104 -21.16 -26.21 3.04
N ARG A 105 -19.94 -26.76 2.90
CA ARG A 105 -18.69 -25.97 2.80
C ARG A 105 -18.70 -25.02 1.61
N GLU A 106 -19.19 -25.47 0.45
CA GLU A 106 -19.34 -24.64 -0.74
C GLU A 106 -20.27 -23.45 -0.47
N MET A 107 -21.42 -23.69 0.17
CA MET A 107 -22.37 -22.62 0.51
C MET A 107 -21.80 -21.66 1.54
N GLU A 108 -21.11 -22.15 2.58
CA GLU A 108 -20.43 -21.32 3.58
C GLU A 108 -19.39 -20.40 2.91
N GLN A 109 -18.59 -20.93 1.98
CA GLN A 109 -17.62 -20.15 1.24
C GLN A 109 -18.28 -19.07 0.38
N GLN A 110 -19.41 -19.38 -0.27
CA GLN A 110 -20.18 -18.39 -1.04
C GLN A 110 -20.72 -17.27 -0.14
N VAL A 111 -21.20 -17.60 1.06
CA VAL A 111 -21.65 -16.61 2.05
C VAL A 111 -20.49 -15.72 2.50
N GLU A 112 -19.32 -16.31 2.80
CA GLU A 112 -18.13 -15.55 3.19
C GLU A 112 -17.69 -14.58 2.08
N ILE A 113 -17.69 -15.03 0.82
CA ILE A 113 -17.38 -14.17 -0.34
C ILE A 113 -18.31 -12.95 -0.37
N LEU A 114 -19.62 -13.15 -0.25
CA LEU A 114 -20.60 -12.06 -0.25
C LEU A 114 -20.38 -11.08 0.92
N GLN A 115 -20.00 -11.58 2.09
CA GLN A 115 -19.69 -10.74 3.24
C GLN A 115 -18.42 -9.90 3.01
N LEU A 116 -17.36 -10.51 2.47
CA LEU A 116 -16.11 -9.83 2.14
C LEU A 116 -16.31 -8.76 1.06
N GLU A 117 -17.09 -9.04 0.03
CA GLU A 117 -17.42 -8.08 -1.03
C GLU A 117 -18.17 -6.87 -0.47
N ASN A 118 -19.17 -7.11 0.40
CA ASN A 118 -19.90 -6.03 1.07
C ASN A 118 -18.98 -5.19 1.97
N ALA A 119 -18.11 -5.83 2.74
CA ALA A 119 -17.14 -5.15 3.60
C ALA A 119 -16.15 -4.30 2.78
N LEU A 120 -15.65 -4.84 1.67
CA LEU A 120 -14.77 -4.12 0.75
C LEU A 120 -15.47 -2.91 0.12
N SER A 121 -16.71 -3.07 -0.32
CA SER A 121 -17.53 -1.99 -0.88
C SER A 121 -17.72 -0.86 0.15
N ALA A 122 -18.08 -1.21 1.39
CA ALA A 122 -18.24 -0.23 2.48
C ALA A 122 -16.92 0.48 2.81
N ALA A 123 -15.80 -0.24 2.87
CA ALA A 123 -14.48 0.34 3.09
C ALA A 123 -14.09 1.33 1.98
N ARG A 124 -14.31 0.96 0.70
CA ARG A 124 -14.06 1.84 -0.45
C ARG A 124 -14.93 3.10 -0.42
N SER A 125 -16.20 2.97 -0.07
CA SER A 125 -17.11 4.11 0.08
C SER A 125 -16.59 5.10 1.13
N ARG A 126 -16.25 4.61 2.33
CA ARG A 126 -15.66 5.44 3.40
C ARG A 126 -14.37 6.14 2.97
N LEU A 127 -13.46 5.43 2.31
CA LEU A 127 -12.23 6.03 1.78
C LEU A 127 -12.52 7.11 0.74
N GLY A 128 -13.53 6.92 -0.09
CA GLY A 128 -14.01 7.91 -1.05
C GLY A 128 -14.49 9.19 -0.39
N GLU A 129 -15.31 9.07 0.67
CA GLU A 129 -15.79 10.23 1.44
C GLU A 129 -14.64 10.99 2.11
N MET A 130 -13.67 10.30 2.71
CA MET A 130 -12.48 10.94 3.29
C MET A 130 -11.71 11.77 2.25
N ARG A 131 -11.50 11.22 1.04
CA ARG A 131 -10.79 11.93 -0.03
C ARG A 131 -11.55 13.17 -0.52
N LYS A 132 -12.88 13.12 -0.57
CA LYS A 132 -13.69 14.30 -0.95
C LYS A 132 -13.46 15.49 -0.02
N ILE A 133 -13.36 15.23 1.28
CA ILE A 133 -13.06 16.26 2.29
C ILE A 133 -11.67 16.85 2.05
N SER A 134 -10.67 15.99 1.83
CA SER A 134 -9.30 16.47 1.55
C SER A 134 -9.22 17.38 0.32
N TYR A 135 -10.02 17.14 -0.73
CA TYR A 135 -10.07 18.03 -1.90
C TYR A 135 -10.81 19.35 -1.68
N GLN A 136 -11.59 19.48 -0.60
CA GLN A 136 -12.25 20.73 -0.25
C GLN A 136 -11.39 21.62 0.65
N GLU A 137 -10.39 21.04 1.32
CA GLU A 137 -9.46 21.76 2.20
C GLU A 137 -8.14 22.19 1.51
N GLU A 138 -7.82 21.62 0.33
CA GLU A 138 -6.73 22.07 -0.57
C GLU A 138 -7.18 23.21 -1.50
#